data_AF-A0A224XUE4-F1
#
_entry.id   AF-A0A224XUE4-F1
#
_cell.length_a   1.000
_cell.length_b   1.000
_cell.length_c   1.000
_cell.angle_alpha   90.00
_cell.angle_beta   90.00
_cell.angle_gamma   90.00
#
_symmetry.space_group_name_H-M   'P 1'
#
loop_
_entity.id
_entity.type
_entity.pdbx_description
1 polymer ?
#
loop_
_entity_poly.entity_id
_entity_poly.type
_entity_poly.pdbx_seq_one_letter_code
_entity_poly.pdbx_strand_id
1 'polypeptide(L)'
;MNKIFSALLWIAAVTSMLYALFGSYNIIQLNTSYSKGESAFYIGFYKLFWTAGLMWLIIACTMGYGGPVHKILSIKIFGPLGRLTYCIYLTHVAIILCDISSRRMTTYYTDFSQVQAFFGDMFFVTICATILSVFLESPLMIIEKIIFGRREPPKRKQPQIELVPPIGPEQVGGGENRTH
;
A
#
# COMPACT_ATOMS: atom_id res chain seq x y z
N MET A 1 2.23 -12.65 -22.40
CA MET A 1 1.69 -11.40 -22.99
C MET A 1 2.80 -10.66 -23.72
N ASN A 2 2.50 -10.10 -24.88
CA ASN A 2 3.45 -9.25 -25.59
C ASN A 2 3.82 -8.06 -24.68
N LYS A 3 5.11 -7.78 -24.52
CA LYS A 3 5.60 -6.66 -23.68
C LYS A 3 4.94 -5.33 -24.05
N ILE A 4 4.62 -5.17 -25.33
CA ILE A 4 3.90 -4.03 -25.91
C ILE A 4 2.48 -3.92 -25.35
N PHE A 5 1.74 -5.04 -25.25
CA PHE A 5 0.37 -5.05 -24.71
C PHE A 5 0.36 -4.67 -23.22
N SER A 6 1.33 -5.17 -22.45
CA SER A 6 1.50 -4.78 -21.04
C SER A 6 1.84 -3.28 -20.91
N ALA A 7 2.72 -2.75 -21.75
CA ALA A 7 3.07 -1.33 -21.74
C ALA A 7 1.86 -0.43 -22.10
N LEU A 8 1.06 -0.82 -23.09
CA LEU A 8 -0.18 -0.10 -23.44
C LEU A 8 -1.14 -0.02 -22.27
N LEU A 9 -1.31 -1.12 -21.52
CA LEU A 9 -2.22 -1.14 -20.37
C LEU A 9 -1.69 -0.34 -19.18
N TRP A 10 -0.36 -0.25 -19.00
CA TRP A 10 0.23 0.68 -18.04
C TRP A 10 -0.04 2.14 -18.40
N ILE A 11 0.13 2.51 -19.67
CA ILE A 11 -0.16 3.87 -20.15
C ILE A 11 -1.66 4.17 -20.01
N ALA A 12 -2.53 3.20 -20.35
CA ALA A 12 -3.98 3.33 -20.19
C ALA A 12 -4.40 3.51 -18.72
N ALA A 13 -3.78 2.78 -17.78
CA ALA A 13 -4.08 2.94 -16.35
C ALA A 13 -3.59 4.28 -15.78
N VAL A 14 -2.42 4.75 -16.20
CA VAL A 14 -1.89 6.06 -15.78
C VAL A 14 -2.76 7.18 -16.35
N THR A 15 -3.13 7.10 -17.63
CA THR A 15 -4.00 8.09 -18.26
C THR A 15 -5.40 8.09 -17.64
N SER A 16 -5.99 6.93 -17.31
CA SER A 16 -7.28 6.88 -16.64
C SER A 16 -7.24 7.49 -15.23
N MET A 17 -6.16 7.26 -14.48
CA MET A 17 -5.94 7.88 -13.17
C MET A 17 -5.72 9.39 -13.25
N LEU A 18 -4.92 9.86 -14.22
CA LEU A 18 -4.72 11.30 -14.44
C LEU A 18 -6.03 11.98 -14.83
N TYR A 19 -6.82 11.37 -15.73
CA TYR A 19 -8.12 11.92 -16.13
C TYR A 19 -9.05 12.09 -14.92
N ALA A 20 -9.10 11.09 -14.03
CA ALA A 20 -9.88 11.14 -12.79
C ALA A 20 -9.37 12.18 -11.75
N LEU A 21 -8.13 12.68 -11.89
CA LEU A 21 -7.56 13.68 -11.00
C LEU A 21 -7.73 15.10 -11.57
N PHE A 22 -7.42 15.27 -12.85
CA PHE A 22 -7.46 16.56 -13.55
C PHE A 22 -8.87 16.96 -13.99
N GLY A 23 -9.80 16.02 -14.17
CA GLY A 23 -11.17 16.40 -14.50
C GLY A 23 -11.84 17.20 -13.37
N SER A 24 -11.40 17.05 -12.12
CA SER A 24 -11.87 17.82 -10.97
C SER A 24 -11.51 19.31 -11.06
N TYR A 25 -10.41 19.64 -11.74
CA TYR A 25 -9.99 21.04 -11.94
C TYR A 25 -11.00 21.83 -12.76
N ASN A 26 -11.61 21.21 -13.78
CA ASN A 26 -12.61 21.87 -14.62
C ASN A 26 -13.93 22.16 -13.88
N ILE A 27 -14.26 21.38 -12.84
CA ILE A 27 -15.52 21.54 -12.08
C ILE A 27 -15.42 22.66 -11.03
N ILE A 28 -14.20 22.92 -10.54
CA ILE A 28 -13.94 23.90 -9.48
C ILE A 28 -13.84 25.33 -10.06
N GLN A 29 -13.53 25.48 -11.36
CA GLN A 29 -13.56 26.79 -12.01
C GLN A 29 -15.01 27.21 -12.30
N LEU A 30 -15.57 28.03 -11.42
CA LEU A 30 -16.93 28.61 -11.53
C LEU A 30 -17.15 29.54 -12.75
N ASN A 31 -16.14 29.78 -13.60
CA ASN A 31 -16.14 30.90 -14.57
C ASN A 31 -16.43 30.51 -16.03
N THR A 32 -16.78 29.25 -16.29
CA THR A 32 -17.13 28.74 -17.63
C THR A 32 -18.52 28.12 -17.62
N SER A 33 -19.28 28.29 -18.72
CA SER A 33 -20.66 27.77 -18.86
C SER A 33 -20.76 26.32 -18.36
N TYR A 34 -21.39 26.15 -17.19
CA TYR A 34 -21.48 24.89 -16.49
C TYR A 34 -22.43 23.93 -17.23
N SER A 35 -21.86 23.06 -18.08
CA SER A 35 -22.60 21.98 -18.70
C SER A 35 -22.91 20.90 -17.64
N LYS A 36 -24.14 20.94 -17.12
CA LYS A 36 -24.63 20.01 -16.08
C LYS A 36 -24.47 18.55 -16.48
N GLY A 37 -24.61 18.25 -17.77
CA GLY A 37 -24.46 16.90 -18.32
C GLY A 37 -23.04 16.37 -18.11
N GLU A 38 -22.03 17.11 -18.56
CA GLU A 38 -20.63 16.69 -18.50
C GLU A 38 -20.14 16.52 -17.05
N SER A 39 -20.59 17.40 -16.15
CA SER A 39 -20.28 17.31 -14.73
C SER A 39 -20.89 16.07 -14.06
N ALA A 40 -22.16 15.75 -14.37
CA ALA A 40 -22.81 14.55 -13.84
C ALA A 40 -22.13 13.26 -14.32
N PHE A 41 -21.74 13.20 -15.60
CA PHE A 41 -20.95 12.10 -16.13
C PHE A 41 -19.59 12.00 -15.41
N TYR A 42 -18.88 13.10 -15.24
CA TYR A 42 -17.60 13.05 -14.54
C TYR A 42 -17.74 12.54 -13.09
N ILE A 43 -18.71 13.07 -12.33
CA ILE A 43 -18.95 12.67 -10.93
C ILE A 43 -19.37 11.19 -10.81
N GLY A 44 -20.07 10.63 -11.80
CA GLY A 44 -20.40 9.20 -11.81
C GLY A 44 -19.20 8.31 -12.15
N PHE A 45 -18.40 8.72 -13.13
CA PHE A 45 -17.40 7.86 -13.76
C PHE A 45 -15.98 8.01 -13.22
N TYR A 46 -15.62 9.12 -12.56
CA TYR A 46 -14.25 9.34 -12.07
C TYR A 46 -13.79 8.20 -11.15
N LYS A 47 -14.68 7.71 -10.29
CA LYS A 47 -14.40 6.61 -9.36
C LYS A 47 -14.23 5.27 -10.08
N LEU A 48 -14.97 5.06 -11.18
CA LEU A 48 -14.81 3.88 -12.02
C LEU A 48 -13.45 3.90 -12.73
N PHE A 49 -13.05 5.02 -13.32
CA PHE A 49 -11.74 5.13 -13.98
C PHE A 49 -10.56 4.99 -13.01
N TRP A 50 -10.70 5.55 -11.80
CA TRP A 50 -9.71 5.39 -10.74
C TRP A 50 -9.58 3.93 -10.29
N THR A 51 -10.70 3.27 -10.01
CA THR A 51 -10.71 1.87 -9.55
C THR A 51 -10.32 0.88 -10.66
N ALA A 52 -10.65 1.16 -11.92
CA ALA A 52 -10.21 0.37 -13.06
C ALA A 52 -8.68 0.43 -13.25
N GLY A 53 -8.07 1.61 -13.08
CA GLY A 53 -6.61 1.76 -13.07
C GLY A 53 -5.96 0.95 -11.93
N LEU A 54 -6.55 1.01 -10.72
CA LEU A 54 -6.10 0.20 -9.58
C LEU A 54 -6.29 -1.31 -9.82
N MET A 55 -7.40 -1.73 -10.42
CA MET A 55 -7.67 -3.12 -10.77
C MET A 55 -6.59 -3.65 -11.72
N TRP A 56 -6.26 -2.90 -12.77
CA TRP A 56 -5.17 -3.28 -13.67
C TRP A 56 -3.84 -3.39 -12.94
N LEU A 57 -3.53 -2.45 -12.04
CA LEU A 57 -2.31 -2.47 -11.23
C LEU A 57 -2.21 -3.75 -10.38
N ILE A 58 -3.31 -4.18 -9.75
CA ILE A 58 -3.35 -5.43 -8.97
C ILE A 58 -3.13 -6.65 -9.87
N ILE A 59 -3.78 -6.69 -11.03
CA ILE A 59 -3.61 -7.77 -12.02
C ILE A 59 -2.16 -7.81 -12.52
N ALA A 60 -1.56 -6.66 -12.84
CA ALA A 60 -0.17 -6.59 -13.26
C ALA A 60 0.79 -7.10 -12.17
N CYS A 61 0.50 -6.81 -10.90
CA CYS A 61 1.27 -7.28 -9.75
C CYS A 61 1.15 -8.79 -9.53
N THR A 62 -0.03 -9.39 -9.71
CA THR A 62 -0.26 -10.83 -9.53
C THR A 62 0.27 -11.66 -10.70
N MET A 63 0.21 -11.11 -11.91
CA MET A 63 0.64 -11.80 -13.15
C MET A 63 2.15 -11.71 -13.40
N GLY A 64 2.92 -11.05 -12.52
CA GLY A 64 4.38 -10.92 -12.61
C GLY A 64 4.89 -9.87 -13.61
N TYR A 65 4.00 -9.11 -14.25
CA TYR A 65 4.33 -8.02 -15.18
C TYR A 65 4.49 -6.66 -14.48
N GLY A 66 4.47 -6.65 -13.14
CA GLY A 66 4.54 -5.44 -12.31
C GLY A 66 5.92 -4.79 -12.17
N GLY A 67 6.99 -5.47 -12.60
CA GLY A 67 8.36 -4.93 -12.59
C GLY A 67 8.74 -4.25 -11.27
N PRO A 68 9.06 -2.94 -11.26
CA PRO A 68 9.42 -2.20 -10.04
C PRO A 68 8.24 -2.00 -9.07
N VAL A 69 7.01 -1.88 -9.57
CA VAL A 69 5.81 -1.67 -8.73
C VAL A 69 5.54 -2.90 -7.87
N HIS A 70 5.74 -4.10 -8.42
CA HIS A 70 5.65 -5.34 -7.66
C HIS A 70 6.67 -5.39 -6.50
N LYS A 71 7.90 -4.91 -6.73
CA LYS A 71 8.92 -4.84 -5.68
C LYS A 71 8.53 -3.88 -4.56
N ILE A 72 7.95 -2.74 -4.90
CA ILE A 72 7.45 -1.77 -3.92
C ILE A 72 6.32 -2.43 -3.11
N LEU A 73 5.28 -2.96 -3.76
CA LEU A 73 4.14 -3.56 -3.05
C LEU A 73 4.51 -4.81 -2.23
N SER A 74 5.56 -5.54 -2.61
CA SER A 74 6.04 -6.71 -1.86
C SER A 74 6.86 -6.34 -0.62
N ILE A 75 7.09 -5.05 -0.30
CA ILE A 75 7.79 -4.67 0.92
C ILE A 75 6.93 -5.06 2.13
N LYS A 76 7.54 -5.72 3.13
CA LYS A 76 6.89 -6.17 4.38
C LYS A 76 6.20 -5.03 5.17
N ILE A 77 6.49 -3.77 4.83
CA ILE A 77 5.88 -2.56 5.36
C ILE A 77 4.41 -2.40 4.96
N PHE A 78 3.97 -2.96 3.82
CA PHE A 78 2.59 -2.80 3.35
C PHE A 78 1.56 -3.52 4.23
N GLY A 79 1.99 -4.58 4.93
CA GLY A 79 1.16 -5.28 5.92
C GLY A 79 0.66 -4.37 7.04
N PRO A 80 1.56 -3.79 7.88
CA PRO A 80 1.16 -2.84 8.92
C PRO A 80 0.56 -1.55 8.33
N LEU A 81 1.04 -1.09 7.17
CA LEU A 81 0.54 0.16 6.56
C LEU A 81 -0.94 0.07 6.16
N GLY A 82 -1.39 -1.06 5.60
CA GLY A 82 -2.81 -1.26 5.29
C GLY A 82 -3.71 -1.21 6.53
N ARG A 83 -3.23 -1.75 7.65
CA ARG A 83 -3.92 -1.70 8.95
C ARG A 83 -3.98 -0.27 9.51
N LEU A 84 -2.88 0.48 9.40
CA LEU A 84 -2.80 1.88 9.82
C LEU A 84 -3.74 2.77 9.00
N THR A 85 -3.74 2.64 7.67
CA THR A 85 -4.66 3.38 6.80
C THR A 85 -6.12 3.08 7.14
N TYR A 86 -6.45 1.84 7.47
CA TYR A 86 -7.81 1.47 7.90
C TYR A 86 -8.22 2.15 9.21
N CYS A 87 -7.33 2.19 10.21
CA CYS A 87 -7.61 2.87 11.49
C CYS A 87 -7.81 4.39 11.29
N ILE A 88 -6.98 5.01 10.44
CA ILE A 88 -7.14 6.42 10.04
C ILE A 88 -8.50 6.65 9.39
N TYR A 89 -8.88 5.80 8.44
CA TYR A 89 -10.18 5.91 7.76
C TYR A 89 -11.36 5.85 8.73
N LEU A 90 -11.38 4.88 9.65
CA LEU A 90 -12.44 4.77 10.66
C LEU A 90 -12.52 6.01 11.56
N THR A 91 -11.37 6.49 12.04
CA THR A 91 -11.28 7.66 12.94
C THR A 91 -11.78 8.91 12.24
N HIS A 92 -11.36 9.10 10.98
CA HIS A 92 -11.78 10.23 10.17
C HIS A 92 -13.29 10.23 9.91
N VAL A 93 -13.87 9.07 9.55
CA VAL A 93 -15.33 8.94 9.36
C VAL A 93 -16.09 9.22 10.66
N ALA A 94 -15.59 8.75 11.81
CA ALA A 94 -16.20 9.03 13.11
C ALA A 94 -16.22 10.53 13.43
N ILE A 95 -15.11 11.23 13.19
CA ILE A 95 -15.00 12.69 13.42
C ILE A 95 -15.96 13.45 12.51
N ILE A 96 -16.02 13.10 11.21
CA ILE A 96 -17.00 13.70 10.29
C ILE A 96 -18.43 13.49 10.80
N LEU A 97 -18.77 12.30 11.28
CA LEU A 97 -20.11 12.01 11.75
C LEU A 97 -20.47 12.79 13.03
N CYS A 98 -19.50 12.93 13.95
CA CYS A 98 -19.63 13.77 15.14
C CYS A 98 -19.79 15.25 14.79
N ASP A 99 -19.02 15.74 13.82
CA ASP A 99 -19.08 17.10 13.32
C ASP A 99 -20.44 17.39 12.65
N ILE A 100 -20.93 16.50 11.78
CA ILE A 100 -22.28 16.60 11.18
C ILE A 100 -23.37 16.60 12.27
N SER A 101 -23.21 15.78 13.32
CA SER A 101 -24.17 15.71 14.43
C SER A 101 -24.17 16.97 15.31
N SER A 102 -23.01 17.64 15.40
CA SER A 102 -22.82 18.84 16.24
C SER A 102 -23.11 20.15 15.49
N ARG A 103 -23.02 20.16 14.16
CA ARG A 103 -23.34 21.31 13.31
C ARG A 103 -24.85 21.58 13.29
N ARG A 104 -25.33 22.36 14.26
CA ARG A 104 -26.72 22.86 14.32
C ARG A 104 -26.89 24.30 13.81
N MET A 105 -25.82 25.00 13.46
CA MET A 105 -25.85 26.40 12.97
C MET A 105 -24.86 26.64 11.82
N THR A 106 -25.23 27.50 10.88
CA THR A 106 -24.42 27.92 9.74
C THR A 106 -23.38 28.95 10.18
N THR A 107 -22.14 28.51 10.39
CA THR A 107 -21.00 29.40 10.66
C THR A 107 -20.59 30.13 9.37
N TYR A 108 -20.21 31.40 9.47
CA TYR A 108 -19.68 32.19 8.35
C TYR A 108 -18.36 31.59 7.85
N TYR A 109 -18.32 31.25 6.56
CA TYR A 109 -17.18 30.63 5.88
C TYR A 109 -16.20 31.71 5.41
N THR A 110 -15.05 31.86 6.06
CA THR A 110 -13.90 32.62 5.56
C THR A 110 -12.82 31.64 5.10
N ASP A 111 -12.17 31.88 3.95
CA ASP A 111 -11.18 30.97 3.38
C ASP A 111 -10.02 30.66 4.35
N PHE A 112 -9.56 31.67 5.10
CA PHE A 112 -8.48 31.50 6.07
C PHE A 112 -8.86 30.61 7.27
N SER A 113 -10.07 30.78 7.81
CA SER A 113 -10.53 29.96 8.95
C SER A 113 -10.78 28.51 8.55
N GLN A 114 -11.19 28.27 7.30
CA GLN A 114 -11.42 26.94 6.75
C GLN A 114 -10.12 26.15 6.60
N VAL A 115 -9.06 26.80 6.10
CA VAL A 115 -7.74 26.18 5.98
C VAL A 115 -7.18 25.84 7.36
N GLN A 116 -7.29 26.76 8.33
CA GLN A 116 -6.83 26.52 9.69
C GLN A 116 -7.59 25.38 10.38
N ALA A 117 -8.92 25.33 10.24
CA ALA A 117 -9.74 24.26 10.78
C ALA A 117 -9.37 22.90 10.15
N PHE A 118 -9.19 22.85 8.83
CA PHE A 118 -8.79 21.64 8.12
C PHE A 118 -7.46 21.08 8.64
N PHE A 119 -6.44 21.93 8.80
CA PHE A 119 -5.17 21.48 9.36
C PHE A 119 -5.30 21.00 10.82
N GLY A 120 -6.14 21.67 11.62
CA GLY A 120 -6.44 21.25 12.99
C GLY A 120 -7.10 19.87 13.04
N ASP A 121 -8.15 19.66 12.24
CA ASP A 121 -8.86 18.39 12.14
C ASP A 121 -7.93 17.28 11.62
N MET A 122 -7.11 17.55 10.59
CA MET A 122 -6.17 16.58 10.04
C MET A 122 -5.14 16.15 11.09
N PHE A 123 -4.62 17.09 11.87
CA PHE A 123 -3.66 16.81 12.93
C PHE A 123 -4.30 16.00 14.06
N PHE A 124 -5.50 16.38 14.49
CA PHE A 124 -6.25 15.70 15.54
C PHE A 124 -6.62 14.27 15.14
N VAL A 125 -7.18 14.09 13.93
CA VAL A 125 -7.47 12.76 13.34
C VAL A 125 -6.22 11.90 13.32
N THR A 126 -5.08 12.45 12.87
CA THR A 126 -3.84 11.68 12.73
C THR A 126 -3.32 11.20 14.09
N ILE A 127 -3.38 12.05 15.12
CA ILE A 127 -2.99 11.67 16.48
C ILE A 127 -3.93 10.59 17.03
N CYS A 128 -5.24 10.81 16.97
CA CYS A 128 -6.23 9.85 17.46
C CYS A 128 -6.12 8.50 16.73
N ALA A 129 -5.95 8.52 15.41
CA ALA A 129 -5.80 7.32 14.61
C ALA A 129 -4.49 6.57 14.91
N THR A 130 -3.40 7.30 15.18
CA THR A 130 -2.12 6.69 15.56
C THR A 130 -2.23 6.01 16.92
N ILE A 131 -2.85 6.67 17.90
CA ILE A 131 -3.12 6.09 19.23
C ILE A 131 -3.99 4.84 19.06
N LEU A 132 -5.11 4.94 18.37
CA LEU A 132 -5.99 3.78 18.10
C LEU A 132 -5.26 2.66 17.36
N SER A 133 -4.41 2.97 16.39
CA SER A 133 -3.60 1.99 15.68
C SER A 133 -2.67 1.25 16.63
N VAL A 134 -1.96 1.92 17.54
CA VAL A 134 -1.07 1.29 18.54
C VAL A 134 -1.85 0.43 19.53
N PHE A 135 -3.01 0.93 19.97
CA PHE A 135 -3.92 0.21 20.87
C PHE A 135 -4.57 -1.01 20.20
N LEU A 136 -4.76 -1.00 18.89
CA LEU A 136 -5.25 -2.15 18.11
C LEU A 136 -4.12 -3.09 17.68
N GLU A 137 -2.91 -2.58 17.50
CA GLU A 137 -1.75 -3.39 17.12
C GLU A 137 -1.35 -4.35 18.25
N SER A 138 -1.40 -3.90 19.50
CA SER A 138 -1.16 -4.73 20.69
C SER A 138 -2.09 -5.97 20.78
N PRO A 139 -3.44 -5.83 20.74
CA PRO A 139 -4.36 -6.97 20.75
C PRO A 139 -4.30 -7.77 19.44
N LEU A 140 -4.06 -7.14 18.29
CA LEU A 140 -3.90 -7.86 17.02
C LEU A 140 -2.66 -8.76 17.02
N MET A 141 -1.53 -8.31 17.59
CA MET A 141 -0.33 -9.16 17.72
C MET A 141 -0.58 -10.35 18.65
N ILE A 142 -1.37 -10.16 19.70
CA ILE A 142 -1.76 -11.23 20.63
C ILE A 142 -2.65 -12.24 19.91
N ILE A 143 -3.67 -11.77 19.19
CA ILE A 143 -4.59 -12.60 18.39
C ILE A 143 -3.81 -13.33 17.29
N GLU A 144 -2.90 -12.67 16.59
CA GLU A 144 -2.04 -13.29 15.58
C GLU A 144 -1.15 -14.38 16.20
N LYS A 145 -0.58 -14.16 17.39
CA LYS A 145 0.17 -15.20 18.09
C LYS A 145 -0.69 -16.40 18.54
N ILE A 146 -1.94 -16.15 18.94
CA ILE A 146 -2.89 -17.19 19.35
C ILE A 146 -3.37 -18.00 18.13
N ILE A 147 -3.64 -17.34 17.00
CA ILE A 147 -4.16 -17.96 15.77
C ILE A 147 -3.03 -18.64 14.96
N PHE A 148 -1.87 -17.99 14.82
CA PHE A 148 -0.73 -18.49 14.04
C PHE A 148 0.31 -19.24 14.87
N GLY A 149 0.05 -19.47 16.17
CA GLY A 149 0.75 -20.41 17.04
C GLY A 149 2.25 -20.57 16.75
N ARG A 150 3.08 -19.69 17.33
CA ARG A 150 4.54 -19.78 17.43
C ARG A 150 5.21 -20.61 16.31
N ARG A 151 5.38 -20.01 15.13
CA ARG A 151 6.48 -20.41 14.23
C ARG A 151 7.64 -19.47 14.46
N GLU A 152 8.40 -19.72 15.53
CA GLU A 152 9.80 -19.32 15.53
C GLU A 152 10.46 -20.07 14.37
N PRO A 153 10.95 -19.41 13.30
CA PRO A 153 11.84 -20.11 12.41
C PRO A 153 13.05 -20.53 13.24
N PRO A 154 13.50 -21.79 13.15
CA PRO A 154 14.68 -22.21 13.89
C PRO A 154 15.83 -21.28 13.51
N LYS A 155 16.46 -20.67 14.52
CA LYS A 155 17.69 -19.90 14.36
C LYS A 155 18.70 -20.84 13.70
N ARG A 156 18.84 -20.74 12.37
CA ARG A 156 19.79 -21.53 11.58
C ARG A 156 21.16 -21.25 12.18
N LYS A 157 21.71 -22.19 12.96
CA LYS A 157 23.11 -22.16 13.35
C LYS A 157 23.89 -22.17 12.04
N GLN A 158 24.60 -21.08 11.76
CA GLN A 158 25.63 -21.05 10.74
C GLN A 158 26.55 -22.26 11.03
N PRO A 159 26.68 -23.26 10.15
CA PRO A 159 27.71 -24.27 10.32
C PRO A 159 29.04 -23.52 10.31
N GLN A 160 29.84 -23.69 11.36
CA GLN A 160 31.22 -23.26 11.34
C GLN A 160 31.86 -23.98 10.17
N ILE A 161 32.35 -23.23 9.19
CA ILE A 161 33.17 -23.76 8.11
C ILE A 161 34.50 -24.07 8.80
N GLU A 162 34.61 -25.30 9.31
CA GLU A 162 35.90 -25.86 9.68
C GLU A 162 36.70 -25.97 8.39
N LEU A 163 37.69 -25.09 8.25
CA LEU A 163 38.62 -25.05 7.14
C LEU A 163 39.40 -26.36 7.14
N VAL A 164 38.95 -27.34 6.36
CA VAL A 164 39.76 -28.51 6.01
C VAL A 164 41.04 -27.98 5.35
N PRO A 165 42.23 -28.22 5.92
CA PRO A 165 43.46 -27.77 5.30
C PRO A 165 43.64 -28.46 3.94
N PRO A 166 44.25 -27.79 2.95
CA PRO A 166 44.38 -28.34 1.60
C PRO A 166 45.14 -29.65 1.62
N ILE A 167 44.50 -30.70 1.11
CA ILE A 167 45.10 -32.02 0.90
C ILE A 167 46.17 -31.85 -0.19
N GLY A 168 47.44 -31.93 0.22
CA GLY A 168 48.58 -31.94 -0.70
C GLY A 168 48.54 -33.16 -1.62
N PRO A 169 49.11 -33.06 -2.85
CA PRO A 169 49.01 -34.12 -3.86
C PRO A 169 50.02 -35.24 -3.57
N GLU A 170 49.78 -36.08 -2.56
CA GLU A 170 50.72 -37.17 -2.26
C GLU A 170 50.07 -38.38 -1.60
N GLN A 171 48.96 -38.93 -2.11
CA GLN A 171 48.47 -40.27 -1.71
C GLN A 171 47.77 -41.01 -2.87
N VAL A 172 48.35 -40.98 -4.07
CA VAL A 172 47.96 -41.88 -5.18
C VAL A 172 49.21 -42.57 -5.69
N GLY A 173 49.55 -43.72 -5.08
CA GLY A 173 50.75 -44.47 -5.38
C GLY A 173 50.69 -45.91 -4.86
N GLY A 174 49.92 -46.75 -5.55
CA GLY A 174 50.23 -48.16 -5.81
C GLY A 174 50.53 -49.07 -4.62
N GLY A 175 49.48 -49.60 -3.99
CA GLY A 175 49.55 -50.76 -3.11
C GLY A 175 48.77 -51.94 -3.71
N GLU A 176 49.23 -52.48 -4.83
CA GLU A 176 48.70 -53.71 -5.45
C GLU A 176 49.87 -54.64 -5.80
N ASN A 177 50.27 -55.52 -4.86
CA ASN A 177 50.48 -56.97 -5.09
C ASN A 177 51.21 -57.68 -3.91
N ARG A 178 50.48 -58.57 -3.26
CA ARG A 178 50.88 -59.72 -2.40
C ARG A 178 49.60 -60.58 -2.37
N THR A 179 49.50 -61.84 -2.76
CA THR A 179 50.40 -63.01 -2.79
C THR A 179 49.63 -64.14 -3.49
N HIS A 180 50.27 -64.84 -4.46
CA HIS A 180 50.33 -66.31 -4.67
C HIS A 180 50.63 -66.64 -6.13
#